data_AF-A0A4V3T182-F1
#
_entry.id   AF-A0A4V3T182-F1
#
_cell.length_a   1.000
_cell.length_b   1.000
_cell.length_c   1.000
_cell.angle_alpha   90.00
_cell.angle_beta   90.00
_cell.angle_gamma   90.00
#
_symmetry.space_group_name_H-M   'P 1'
#
loop_
_entity.id
_entity.type
_entity.pdbx_description
1 polymer ?
#
loop_
_entity_poly.entity_id
_entity_poly.type
_entity_poly.pdbx_seq_one_letter_code
_entity_poly.pdbx_strand_id
1 'polypeptide(L)'
;MARSPLTREEVLDAAASLVRQGGPAALTMRALATELGTAVTSIYWHVGNRESLLDALVERTVREMGEIRPSGRTPAERIVSVARLLRRELRERPHLIAMVHERGLTERMFLPAQQALVREVHCAGLRGARAADAVRAVQFQIVGFLLVERNRERSPAQSPAEGELWDPAAAPDDPALSRALTRPPDPERLFLLSVRALTRALLAPDPPGPG
;
A
#
# COMPACT_ATOMS: atom_id res chain seq x y z
N MET A 1 -30.99 25.69 -12.15
CA MET A 1 -30.61 25.10 -10.84
C MET A 1 -29.38 25.84 -10.33
N ALA A 2 -29.46 26.47 -9.16
CA ALA A 2 -28.31 27.13 -8.55
C ALA A 2 -27.28 26.05 -8.15
N ARG A 3 -26.02 26.22 -8.58
CA ARG A 3 -24.93 25.31 -8.23
C ARG A 3 -24.67 25.45 -6.71
N SER A 4 -24.62 24.34 -5.98
CA SER A 4 -24.27 24.35 -4.56
C SER A 4 -22.93 25.08 -4.34
N PRO A 5 -22.76 25.80 -3.22
CA PRO A 5 -21.51 26.51 -2.94
C PRO A 5 -20.37 25.49 -2.86
N LEU A 6 -19.28 25.80 -3.55
CA LEU A 6 -18.06 25.01 -3.54
C LEU A 6 -17.58 24.79 -2.10
N THR A 7 -17.22 23.56 -1.77
CA THR A 7 -16.71 23.18 -0.46
C THR A 7 -15.22 22.85 -0.53
N ARG A 8 -14.55 22.94 0.63
CA ARG A 8 -13.13 22.54 0.73
C ARG A 8 -12.91 21.07 0.38
N GLU A 9 -13.86 20.20 0.69
CA GLU A 9 -13.74 18.77 0.41
C GLU A 9 -13.83 18.48 -1.10
N GLU A 10 -14.75 19.13 -1.81
CA GLU A 10 -14.84 19.01 -3.28
C GLU A 10 -13.54 19.49 -3.96
N VAL A 11 -12.91 20.55 -3.44
CA VAL A 11 -11.60 21.01 -3.93
C VAL A 11 -10.51 19.95 -3.70
N LEU A 12 -10.48 19.33 -2.51
CA LEU A 12 -9.52 18.27 -2.19
C LEU A 12 -9.75 17.01 -3.04
N ASP A 13 -10.99 16.62 -3.27
CA ASP A 13 -11.34 15.45 -4.10
C ASP A 13 -10.89 15.65 -5.55
N ALA A 14 -11.17 16.81 -6.13
CA ALA A 14 -10.73 17.14 -7.48
C ALA A 14 -9.19 17.20 -7.57
N ALA A 15 -8.55 17.80 -6.57
CA ALA A 15 -7.09 17.87 -6.50
C ALA A 15 -6.44 16.47 -6.38
N ALA A 16 -6.98 15.61 -5.51
CA ALA A 16 -6.54 14.23 -5.37
C ALA A 16 -6.72 13.47 -6.69
N SER A 17 -7.82 13.70 -7.42
CA SER A 17 -8.06 13.10 -8.73
C SER A 17 -6.99 13.48 -9.74
N LEU A 18 -6.67 14.78 -9.86
CA LEU A 18 -5.61 15.28 -10.76
C LEU A 18 -4.25 14.67 -10.42
N VAL A 19 -3.90 14.59 -9.13
CA VAL A 19 -2.63 14.01 -8.67
C VAL A 19 -2.56 12.50 -8.95
N ARG A 20 -3.66 11.77 -8.80
CA ARG A 20 -3.69 10.34 -9.14
C ARG A 20 -3.45 10.08 -10.63
N GLN A 21 -3.92 10.97 -11.50
CA GLN A 21 -3.84 10.81 -12.96
C GLN A 21 -2.48 11.22 -13.53
N GLY A 22 -1.92 12.35 -13.08
CA GLY A 22 -0.72 12.95 -13.68
C GLY A 22 0.35 13.37 -12.68
N GLY A 23 0.26 12.90 -11.45
CA GLY A 23 1.19 13.25 -10.38
C GLY A 23 1.05 14.69 -9.87
N PRO A 24 1.94 15.11 -8.96
CA PRO A 24 1.86 16.42 -8.32
C PRO A 24 1.92 17.58 -9.32
N ALA A 25 2.64 17.41 -10.44
CA ALA A 25 2.78 18.42 -11.49
C ALA A 25 1.47 18.70 -12.25
N ALA A 26 0.58 17.70 -12.37
CA ALA A 26 -0.73 17.88 -13.01
C ALA A 26 -1.67 18.78 -12.20
N LEU A 27 -1.46 18.88 -10.88
CA LEU A 27 -2.21 19.78 -10.03
C LEU A 27 -1.74 21.22 -10.26
N THR A 28 -2.41 21.95 -11.15
CA THR A 28 -2.29 23.40 -11.27
C THR A 28 -3.59 24.06 -10.85
N MET A 29 -3.52 25.29 -10.32
CA MET A 29 -4.73 26.03 -9.91
C MET A 29 -5.70 26.26 -11.07
N ARG A 30 -5.17 26.39 -12.30
CA ARG A 30 -5.98 26.48 -13.52
C ARG A 30 -6.64 25.16 -13.88
N ALA A 31 -5.89 24.04 -13.86
CA ALA A 31 -6.46 22.72 -14.12
C ALA A 31 -7.57 22.39 -13.11
N LEU A 32 -7.35 22.70 -11.83
CA LEU A 32 -8.34 22.51 -10.77
C LEU A 32 -9.59 23.38 -10.96
N ALA A 33 -9.43 24.64 -11.38
CA ALA A 33 -10.55 25.52 -11.72
C ALA A 33 -11.38 24.99 -12.89
N THR A 34 -10.72 24.48 -13.93
CA THR A 34 -11.38 23.84 -15.06
C THR A 34 -12.16 22.60 -14.62
N GLU A 35 -11.54 21.72 -13.84
CA GLU A 35 -12.17 20.49 -13.31
C GLU A 35 -13.43 20.80 -12.48
N LEU A 36 -13.35 21.82 -11.62
CA LEU A 36 -14.47 22.24 -10.76
C LEU A 36 -15.47 23.17 -11.46
N GLY A 37 -15.19 23.60 -12.70
CA GLY A 37 -16.01 24.56 -13.43
C GLY A 37 -16.21 25.90 -12.71
N THR A 38 -15.19 26.37 -11.99
CA THR A 38 -15.23 27.57 -11.12
C THR A 38 -14.07 28.53 -11.42
N ALA A 39 -14.13 29.73 -10.86
CA ALA A 39 -13.02 30.68 -10.92
C ALA A 39 -11.88 30.27 -9.97
N VAL A 40 -10.63 30.49 -10.38
CA VAL A 40 -9.45 30.18 -9.55
C VAL A 40 -9.49 30.92 -8.21
N THR A 41 -9.99 32.15 -8.20
CA THR A 41 -10.15 32.97 -6.99
C THR A 41 -11.05 32.29 -5.95
N SER A 42 -12.12 31.62 -6.37
CA SER A 42 -12.99 30.84 -5.47
C SER A 42 -12.22 29.72 -4.79
N ILE A 43 -11.31 29.05 -5.52
CA ILE A 43 -10.50 27.96 -4.97
C ILE A 43 -9.52 28.50 -3.93
N TYR A 44 -8.83 29.61 -4.23
CA TYR A 44 -7.90 30.24 -3.29
C TYR A 44 -8.55 30.54 -1.94
N TRP A 45 -9.82 30.94 -1.92
CA TRP A 45 -10.57 31.16 -0.67
C TRP A 45 -10.72 29.90 0.19
N HIS A 46 -10.79 28.71 -0.39
CA HIS A 46 -10.99 27.46 0.36
C HIS A 46 -9.70 26.80 0.83
N VAL A 47 -8.63 26.90 0.04
CA VAL A 47 -7.40 26.10 0.26
C VAL A 47 -6.12 26.92 0.27
N GLY A 48 -6.20 28.23 0.05
CA GLY A 48 -5.03 29.06 -0.12
C GLY A 48 -4.31 28.68 -1.43
N ASN A 49 -3.01 28.45 -1.36
CA ASN A 49 -2.19 28.21 -2.54
C ASN A 49 -2.03 26.72 -2.88
N ARG A 50 -1.37 26.45 -4.01
CA ARG A 50 -1.09 25.08 -4.48
C ARG A 50 -0.31 24.24 -3.46
N GLU A 51 0.65 24.83 -2.76
CA GLU A 51 1.47 24.10 -1.79
C GLU A 51 0.62 23.70 -0.57
N SER A 52 -0.19 24.61 -0.05
CA SER A 52 -1.15 24.33 1.03
C SER A 52 -2.15 23.24 0.65
N LEU A 53 -2.51 23.16 -0.64
CA LEU A 53 -3.35 22.10 -1.16
C LEU A 53 -2.62 20.74 -1.21
N LEU A 54 -1.36 20.72 -1.65
CA LEU A 54 -0.52 19.51 -1.61
C LEU A 54 -0.31 19.04 -0.17
N ASP A 55 -0.07 19.95 0.78
CA ASP A 55 0.02 19.65 2.21
C ASP A 55 -1.25 18.98 2.71
N ALA A 56 -2.41 19.56 2.40
CA ALA A 56 -3.70 19.01 2.80
C ALA A 56 -3.96 17.63 2.19
N LEU A 57 -3.51 17.37 0.95
CA LEU A 57 -3.58 16.04 0.33
C LEU A 57 -2.68 15.02 1.04
N VAL A 58 -1.47 15.41 1.45
CA VAL A 58 -0.56 14.55 2.22
C VAL A 58 -1.18 14.20 3.57
N GLU A 59 -1.69 15.20 4.30
CA GLU A 59 -2.36 14.97 5.59
C GLU A 59 -3.61 14.08 5.45
N ARG A 60 -4.41 14.32 4.41
CA ARG A 60 -5.58 13.48 4.09
C ARG A 60 -5.15 12.04 3.80
N THR A 61 -4.11 11.84 2.99
CA THR A 61 -3.60 10.50 2.66
C THR A 61 -3.16 9.76 3.92
N VAL A 62 -2.42 10.41 4.82
CA VAL A 62 -2.01 9.83 6.11
C VAL A 62 -3.22 9.47 6.97
N ARG A 63 -4.25 10.31 7.01
CA ARG A 63 -5.49 10.06 7.76
C ARG A 63 -6.27 8.86 7.21
N GLU A 64 -6.46 8.78 5.89
CA GLU A 64 -7.18 7.70 5.20
C GLU A 64 -6.53 6.33 5.47
N MET A 65 -5.20 6.27 5.56
CA MET A 65 -4.49 5.04 5.95
C MET A 65 -4.86 4.57 7.37
N GLY A 66 -5.27 5.50 8.25
CA GLY A 66 -5.80 5.22 9.58
C GLY A 66 -7.24 4.71 9.61
N GLU A 67 -7.95 4.76 8.49
CA GLU A 67 -9.32 4.29 8.37
C GLU A 67 -9.40 2.81 7.96
N ILE A 68 -8.27 2.19 7.62
CA ILE A 68 -8.16 0.76 7.36
C ILE A 68 -8.69 -0.03 8.56
N ARG A 69 -9.67 -0.91 8.30
CA ARG A 69 -10.26 -1.80 9.31
C ARG A 69 -9.95 -3.26 8.96
N PRO A 70 -9.31 -4.02 9.88
CA PRO A 70 -9.14 -5.45 9.70
C PRO A 70 -10.49 -6.16 9.55
N SER A 71 -10.53 -7.21 8.73
CA SER A 71 -11.71 -8.04 8.49
C SER A 71 -11.31 -9.53 8.48
N GLY A 72 -12.19 -10.39 9.00
CA GLY A 72 -11.91 -11.82 9.15
C GLY A 72 -12.41 -12.37 10.49
N ARG A 73 -12.53 -13.69 10.58
CA ARG A 73 -13.01 -14.40 11.76
C ARG A 73 -11.88 -14.71 12.75
N THR A 74 -10.66 -14.90 12.26
CA THR A 74 -9.48 -15.17 13.09
C THR A 74 -8.49 -14.00 13.07
N PRO A 75 -7.61 -13.86 14.07
CA PRO A 75 -6.54 -12.87 14.03
C PRO A 75 -5.64 -13.00 12.80
N ALA A 76 -5.36 -14.24 12.37
CA ALA A 76 -4.57 -14.51 11.16
C ALA A 76 -5.27 -13.98 9.89
N GLU A 77 -6.57 -14.22 9.73
CA GLU A 77 -7.35 -13.68 8.62
C GLU A 77 -7.37 -12.14 8.65
N ARG A 78 -7.50 -11.54 9.84
CA ARG A 78 -7.48 -10.08 10.03
C ARG A 78 -6.12 -9.47 9.66
N ILE A 79 -5.00 -10.08 10.03
CA ILE A 79 -3.66 -9.64 9.60
C ILE A 79 -3.52 -9.68 8.07
N VAL A 80 -3.93 -10.77 7.44
CA VAL A 80 -3.89 -10.90 5.97
C VAL A 80 -4.78 -9.84 5.30
N SER A 81 -5.92 -9.50 5.90
CA SER A 81 -6.80 -8.45 5.39
C SER A 81 -6.15 -7.06 5.43
N VAL A 82 -5.39 -6.74 6.48
CA VAL A 82 -4.64 -5.49 6.60
C VAL A 82 -3.58 -5.40 5.51
N ALA A 83 -2.83 -6.48 5.29
CA ALA A 83 -1.82 -6.55 4.23
C ALA A 83 -2.43 -6.29 2.84
N ARG A 84 -3.59 -6.91 2.55
CA ARG A 84 -4.31 -6.74 1.28
C ARG A 84 -4.79 -5.29 1.11
N LEU A 85 -5.38 -4.70 2.16
CA LEU A 85 -5.86 -3.32 2.12
C LEU A 85 -4.70 -2.34 1.91
N LEU A 86 -3.61 -2.48 2.66
CA LEU A 86 -2.40 -1.69 2.47
C LEU A 86 -1.85 -1.78 1.05
N ARG A 87 -1.71 -3.00 0.52
CA ARG A 87 -1.26 -3.18 -0.88
C ARG A 87 -2.16 -2.45 -1.86
N ARG A 88 -3.49 -2.54 -1.69
CA ARG A 88 -4.45 -1.85 -2.55
C ARG A 88 -4.24 -0.33 -2.49
N GLU A 89 -4.25 0.27 -1.31
CA GLU A 89 -4.09 1.73 -1.16
C GLU A 89 -2.77 2.23 -1.76
N LEU A 90 -1.66 1.51 -1.51
CA LEU A 90 -0.34 1.84 -2.06
C LEU A 90 -0.26 1.64 -3.59
N ARG A 91 -1.06 0.72 -4.14
CA ARG A 91 -1.13 0.48 -5.58
C ARG A 91 -1.97 1.51 -6.32
N GLU A 92 -3.12 1.89 -5.76
CA GLU A 92 -4.10 2.80 -6.38
C GLU A 92 -3.66 4.27 -6.34
N ARG A 93 -2.81 4.67 -5.40
CA ARG A 93 -2.45 6.07 -5.17
C ARG A 93 -0.94 6.37 -5.22
N PRO A 94 -0.16 5.86 -6.19
CA PRO A 94 1.30 5.92 -6.18
C PRO A 94 1.86 7.34 -6.02
N HIS A 95 1.23 8.32 -6.66
CA HIS A 95 1.68 9.72 -6.59
C HIS A 95 1.45 10.35 -5.22
N LEU A 96 0.30 10.07 -4.59
CA LEU A 96 0.03 10.57 -3.22
C LEU A 96 0.98 9.91 -2.21
N ILE A 97 1.25 8.62 -2.37
CA ILE A 97 2.22 7.90 -1.53
C ILE A 97 3.64 8.47 -1.71
N ALA A 98 4.04 8.77 -2.94
CA ALA A 98 5.32 9.42 -3.21
C ALA A 98 5.42 10.79 -2.52
N MET A 99 4.35 11.60 -2.56
CA MET A 99 4.32 12.89 -1.86
C MET A 99 4.46 12.74 -0.35
N VAL A 100 3.76 11.77 0.26
CA VAL A 100 3.90 11.48 1.71
C VAL A 100 5.33 11.11 2.05
N HIS A 101 5.98 10.31 1.20
CA HIS A 101 7.38 9.92 1.36
C HIS A 101 8.34 11.11 1.22
N GLU A 102 8.17 11.96 0.20
CA GLU A 102 8.97 13.17 -0.02
C GLU A 102 8.89 14.14 1.17
N ARG A 103 7.77 14.13 1.91
CA ARG A 103 7.59 14.93 3.13
C ARG A 103 8.09 14.25 4.42
N GLY A 104 8.69 13.06 4.32
CA GLY A 104 9.22 12.32 5.48
C GLY A 104 8.13 11.78 6.42
N LEU A 105 6.90 11.59 5.91
CA LEU A 105 5.76 11.18 6.72
C LEU A 105 5.41 9.68 6.58
N THR A 106 6.30 8.89 5.97
CA THR A 106 6.13 7.44 5.75
C THR A 106 5.79 6.69 7.03
N GLU A 107 6.54 6.90 8.12
CA GLU A 107 6.29 6.22 9.39
C GLU A 107 4.91 6.57 9.96
N ARG A 108 4.54 7.85 9.89
CA ARG A 108 3.22 8.32 10.36
C ARG A 108 2.07 7.71 9.55
N MET A 109 2.27 7.54 8.25
CA MET A 109 1.30 6.90 7.35
C MET A 109 1.08 5.43 7.69
N PHE A 110 2.13 4.70 8.08
CA PHE A 110 2.03 3.26 8.39
C PHE A 110 1.67 2.94 9.84
N LEU A 111 1.85 3.89 10.76
CA LEU A 111 1.57 3.71 12.19
C LEU A 111 0.16 3.13 12.48
N PRO A 112 -0.93 3.57 11.83
CA PRO A 112 -2.24 2.99 12.10
C PRO A 112 -2.35 1.51 11.74
N ALA A 113 -1.67 1.08 10.67
CA ALA A 113 -1.63 -0.33 10.29
C ALA A 113 -0.78 -1.15 11.27
N GLN A 114 0.35 -0.60 11.76
CA GLN A 114 1.10 -1.21 12.87
C GLN A 114 0.22 -1.41 14.10
N GLN A 115 -0.53 -0.38 14.50
CA GLN A 115 -1.44 -0.46 15.64
C GLN A 115 -2.54 -1.50 15.42
N ALA A 116 -3.05 -1.65 14.19
CA ALA A 116 -3.96 -2.72 13.84
C ALA A 116 -3.32 -4.10 14.02
N LEU A 117 -2.12 -4.31 13.48
CA LEU A 117 -1.36 -5.56 13.63
C LEU A 117 -1.08 -5.88 15.11
N VAL A 118 -0.72 -4.89 15.94
CA VAL A 118 -0.53 -5.04 17.39
C VAL A 118 -1.77 -5.62 18.07
N ARG A 119 -2.96 -5.08 17.74
CA ARG A 119 -4.22 -5.61 18.28
C ARG A 119 -4.44 -7.07 17.88
N GLU A 120 -4.12 -7.41 16.64
CA GLU A 120 -4.33 -8.77 16.12
C GLU A 120 -3.35 -9.80 16.71
N VAL A 121 -2.06 -9.48 16.84
CA VAL A 121 -1.10 -10.39 17.48
C VAL A 121 -1.46 -10.60 18.96
N HIS A 122 -1.99 -9.59 19.65
CA HIS A 122 -2.52 -9.74 21.01
C HIS A 122 -3.76 -10.63 21.07
N CYS A 123 -4.69 -10.50 20.11
CA CYS A 123 -5.85 -11.40 19.99
C CYS A 123 -5.43 -12.87 19.74
N ALA A 124 -4.27 -13.08 19.11
CA ALA A 124 -3.67 -14.39 18.91
C ALA A 124 -2.88 -14.90 20.13
N GLY A 125 -2.83 -14.14 21.23
CA GLY A 125 -2.17 -14.54 22.49
C GLY A 125 -0.69 -14.18 22.58
N LEU A 126 -0.09 -13.57 21.55
CA LEU A 126 1.31 -13.14 21.61
C LEU A 126 1.47 -11.93 22.53
N ARG A 127 2.62 -11.83 23.19
CA ARG A 127 2.99 -10.71 24.08
C ARG A 127 4.49 -10.38 23.93
N GLY A 128 4.88 -9.22 24.47
CA GLY A 128 6.29 -8.82 24.62
C GLY A 128 7.08 -8.79 23.30
N ALA A 129 8.35 -9.18 23.37
CA ALA A 129 9.27 -9.18 22.23
C ALA A 129 8.71 -10.00 21.04
N ARG A 130 8.09 -11.15 21.33
CA ARG A 130 7.51 -12.01 20.29
C ARG A 130 6.37 -11.34 19.52
N ALA A 131 5.50 -10.60 20.21
CA ALA A 131 4.47 -9.79 19.54
C ALA A 131 5.09 -8.68 18.68
N ALA A 132 6.13 -8.01 19.18
CA ALA A 132 6.83 -6.97 18.44
C ALA A 132 7.51 -7.52 17.17
N ASP A 133 8.16 -8.67 17.26
CA ASP A 133 8.80 -9.32 16.11
C ASP A 133 7.78 -9.77 15.09
N ALA A 134 6.62 -10.29 15.51
CA ALA A 134 5.54 -10.65 14.60
C ALA A 134 5.00 -9.42 13.83
N VAL A 135 4.76 -8.30 14.51
CA VAL A 135 4.31 -7.05 13.88
C VAL A 135 5.34 -6.55 12.87
N ARG A 136 6.62 -6.48 13.28
CA ARG A 136 7.70 -6.04 12.41
C ARG A 136 7.85 -6.95 11.20
N ALA A 137 7.92 -8.28 11.40
CA ALA A 137 8.08 -9.23 10.32
C ALA A 137 6.96 -9.11 9.27
N VAL A 138 5.70 -9.01 9.71
CA VAL A 138 4.57 -8.79 8.79
C VAL A 138 4.71 -7.47 8.04
N GLN A 139 5.09 -6.39 8.71
CA GLN A 139 5.24 -5.10 8.05
C GLN A 139 6.42 -5.05 7.07
N PHE A 140 7.58 -5.58 7.45
CA PHE A 140 8.74 -5.69 6.57
C PHE A 140 8.41 -6.54 5.35
N GLN A 141 7.64 -7.62 5.52
CA GLN A 141 7.15 -8.42 4.40
C GLN A 141 6.26 -7.60 3.45
N ILE A 142 5.32 -6.81 3.99
CA ILE A 142 4.42 -5.99 3.17
C ILE A 142 5.22 -4.93 2.40
N VAL A 143 6.00 -4.12 3.11
CA VAL A 143 6.73 -2.99 2.52
C VAL A 143 7.81 -3.49 1.55
N GLY A 144 8.59 -4.51 1.95
CA GLY A 144 9.63 -5.09 1.12
C GLY A 144 9.10 -5.68 -0.17
N PHE A 145 8.00 -6.44 -0.11
CA PHE A 145 7.37 -6.99 -1.31
C PHE A 145 6.91 -5.88 -2.27
N LEU A 146 6.25 -4.84 -1.74
CA LEU A 146 5.75 -3.74 -2.57
C LEU A 146 6.87 -2.90 -3.17
N LEU A 147 7.99 -2.72 -2.46
CA LEU A 147 9.16 -2.06 -3.00
C LEU A 147 9.74 -2.84 -4.19
N VAL A 148 9.88 -4.15 -4.06
CA VAL A 148 10.35 -5.02 -5.16
C VAL A 148 9.37 -5.01 -6.32
N GLU A 149 8.07 -5.16 -6.05
CA GLU A 149 7.01 -5.11 -7.05
C GLU A 149 7.06 -3.80 -7.86
N ARG A 150 7.10 -2.65 -7.17
CA ARG A 150 7.20 -1.33 -7.81
C ARG A 150 8.49 -1.14 -8.59
N ASN A 151 9.61 -1.63 -8.07
CA ASN A 151 10.87 -1.55 -8.78
C ASN A 151 10.83 -2.33 -10.09
N ARG A 152 10.20 -3.52 -10.10
CA ARG A 152 10.00 -4.33 -11.31
C ARG A 152 9.06 -3.65 -12.31
N GLU A 153 8.01 -2.97 -11.87
CA GLU A 153 7.10 -2.19 -12.74
C GLU A 153 7.80 -1.01 -13.44
N ARG A 154 8.77 -0.37 -12.77
CA ARG A 154 9.48 0.81 -13.30
C ARG A 154 10.75 0.48 -14.08
N SER A 155 11.36 -0.67 -13.80
CA SER A 155 12.59 -1.09 -14.45
C SER A 155 12.33 -1.42 -15.93
N PRO A 156 13.30 -1.16 -16.83
CA PRO A 156 13.19 -1.60 -18.21
C PRO A 156 13.00 -3.12 -18.28
N ALA A 157 12.29 -3.57 -19.30
CA ALA A 157 12.15 -5.00 -19.57
C ALA A 157 13.54 -5.64 -19.66
N GLN A 158 13.78 -6.64 -18.82
CA GLN A 158 15.04 -7.37 -18.81
C GLN A 158 15.11 -8.26 -20.06
N SER A 159 16.30 -8.33 -20.67
CA SER A 159 16.59 -9.22 -21.80
C SER A 159 17.94 -9.90 -21.56
N PRO A 160 17.97 -11.24 -21.41
CA PRO A 160 16.82 -12.15 -21.42
C PRO A 160 15.91 -11.96 -20.19
N ALA A 161 14.61 -12.27 -20.33
CA ALA A 161 13.70 -12.27 -19.20
C ALA A 161 14.00 -13.44 -18.24
N GLU A 162 13.61 -13.33 -16.97
CA GLU A 162 13.84 -14.37 -15.96
C GLU A 162 13.34 -15.76 -16.41
N GLY A 163 12.18 -15.82 -17.08
CA GLY A 163 11.64 -17.07 -17.61
C GLY A 163 12.42 -17.64 -18.81
N GLU A 164 13.15 -16.80 -19.55
CA GLU A 164 14.03 -17.22 -20.66
C GLU A 164 15.37 -17.74 -20.14
N LEU A 165 15.76 -17.33 -18.93
CA LEU A 165 16.95 -17.82 -18.24
C LEU A 165 16.71 -19.17 -17.56
N TRP A 166 15.45 -19.57 -17.35
CA TRP A 166 15.14 -20.83 -16.69
C TRP A 166 15.34 -22.02 -17.62
N ASP A 167 16.28 -22.91 -17.29
CA ASP A 167 16.48 -24.16 -18.03
C ASP A 167 15.30 -25.12 -17.76
N PRO A 168 14.55 -25.57 -18.78
CA PRO A 168 13.51 -26.57 -18.62
C PRO A 168 14.00 -27.88 -17.98
N ALA A 169 15.28 -28.21 -18.11
CA ALA A 169 15.91 -29.38 -17.51
C ALA A 169 16.35 -29.18 -16.05
N ALA A 170 16.16 -27.99 -15.46
CA ALA A 170 16.61 -27.68 -14.10
C ALA A 170 15.95 -28.54 -13.00
N ALA A 171 14.75 -29.08 -13.27
CA ALA A 171 14.05 -30.02 -12.40
C ALA A 171 13.61 -31.26 -13.20
N PRO A 172 14.51 -32.25 -13.41
CA PRO A 172 14.23 -33.42 -14.26
C PRO A 172 13.04 -34.24 -13.73
N ASP A 173 12.95 -34.36 -12.40
CA ASP A 173 11.89 -35.10 -11.71
C ASP A 173 10.58 -34.31 -11.56
N ASP A 174 10.58 -33.01 -11.90
CA ASP A 174 9.38 -32.16 -11.89
C ASP A 174 9.30 -31.23 -13.12
N PRO A 175 8.93 -31.77 -14.30
CA PRO A 175 8.74 -30.96 -15.50
C PRO A 175 7.59 -29.95 -15.39
N ALA A 176 6.70 -30.08 -14.40
CA ALA A 176 5.65 -29.10 -14.16
C ALA A 176 6.19 -27.84 -13.49
N LEU A 177 7.11 -27.99 -12.52
CA LEU A 177 7.84 -26.89 -11.91
C LEU A 177 8.66 -26.10 -12.93
N SER A 178 9.48 -26.78 -13.74
CA SER A 178 10.27 -26.11 -14.78
C SER A 178 9.40 -25.27 -15.71
N ARG A 179 8.26 -25.80 -16.16
CA ARG A 179 7.29 -25.06 -17.01
C ARG A 179 6.58 -23.92 -16.29
N ALA A 180 6.46 -23.98 -14.96
CA ALA A 180 5.86 -22.90 -14.19
C ALA A 180 6.83 -21.72 -14.02
N LEU A 181 8.13 -22.02 -13.82
CA LEU A 181 9.17 -21.02 -13.60
C LEU A 181 9.54 -20.22 -14.86
N THR A 182 9.22 -20.73 -16.05
CA THR A 182 9.34 -19.96 -17.31
C THR A 182 8.26 -18.89 -17.49
N ARG A 183 7.20 -18.90 -16.67
CA ARG A 183 6.10 -17.93 -16.74
C ARG A 183 6.33 -16.77 -15.78
N PRO A 184 5.88 -15.55 -16.13
CA PRO A 184 5.95 -14.43 -15.19
C PRO A 184 5.14 -14.73 -13.92
N PRO A 185 5.65 -14.33 -12.74
CA PRO A 185 4.93 -14.55 -11.48
C PRO A 185 3.65 -13.71 -11.42
N ASP A 186 2.63 -14.22 -10.71
CA ASP A 186 1.47 -13.44 -10.28
C ASP A 186 1.80 -12.74 -8.95
N PRO A 187 2.01 -11.41 -8.94
CA PRO A 187 2.46 -10.69 -7.74
C PRO A 187 1.42 -10.69 -6.63
N GLU A 188 0.13 -10.61 -6.97
CA GLU A 188 -0.93 -10.58 -5.96
C GLU A 188 -1.05 -11.94 -5.27
N ARG A 189 -1.03 -13.02 -6.05
CA ARG A 189 -1.04 -14.37 -5.50
C ARG A 189 0.18 -14.62 -4.61
N LEU A 190 1.38 -14.25 -5.04
CA LEU A 190 2.60 -14.43 -4.25
C LEU A 190 2.63 -13.55 -2.99
N PHE A 191 2.12 -12.33 -3.07
CA PHE A 191 1.97 -11.44 -1.91
C PHE A 191 1.08 -12.09 -0.85
N LEU A 192 -0.13 -12.53 -1.23
CA LEU A 192 -1.06 -13.15 -0.29
C LEU A 192 -0.56 -14.49 0.24
N LEU A 193 0.10 -15.30 -0.61
CA LEU A 193 0.72 -16.56 -0.20
C LEU A 193 1.78 -16.33 0.88
N SER A 194 2.70 -15.40 0.64
CA SER A 194 3.81 -15.11 1.56
C SER A 194 3.33 -14.54 2.89
N VAL A 195 2.39 -13.58 2.88
CA VAL A 195 1.81 -13.03 4.12
C VAL A 195 1.06 -14.10 4.91
N ARG A 196 0.29 -14.97 4.26
CA ARG A 196 -0.40 -16.08 4.93
C ARG A 196 0.58 -17.07 5.56
N ALA A 197 1.61 -17.45 4.83
CA ALA A 197 2.63 -18.38 5.31
C ALA A 197 3.37 -17.80 6.54
N LEU A 198 3.81 -16.54 6.44
CA LEU A 198 4.49 -15.84 7.52
C LEU A 198 3.58 -15.68 8.74
N THR A 199 2.35 -15.22 8.55
CA THR A 199 1.37 -15.04 9.64
C THR A 199 1.10 -16.36 10.36
N ARG A 200 0.92 -17.46 9.63
CA ARG A 200 0.71 -18.78 10.22
C ARG A 200 1.91 -19.20 11.07
N ALA A 201 3.12 -19.00 10.58
CA ALA A 201 4.34 -19.37 11.30
C ALA A 201 4.51 -18.54 12.59
N LEU A 202 4.31 -17.22 12.52
CA LEU A 202 4.47 -16.32 13.65
C LEU A 202 3.46 -16.57 14.78
N LEU A 203 2.23 -16.93 14.41
CA LEU A 203 1.14 -17.18 15.34
C LEU A 203 1.06 -18.62 15.85
N ALA A 204 1.90 -19.53 15.34
CA ALA A 204 1.96 -20.91 15.84
C ALA A 204 2.40 -20.92 17.32
N PRO A 205 1.82 -21.76 18.19
CA PRO A 205 2.29 -21.86 19.58
C PRO A 205 3.79 -22.21 19.62
N ASP A 206 4.49 -21.80 20.68
CA ASP A 206 5.88 -22.25 20.84
C ASP A 206 5.91 -23.78 20.86
N PRO A 207 6.92 -24.41 20.25
CA PRO A 207 7.14 -25.83 20.47
C PRO A 207 7.24 -26.06 21.99
N PRO A 208 6.68 -27.16 22.52
CA PRO A 208 6.84 -27.47 23.93
C PRO A 208 8.34 -27.43 24.25
N GLY A 209 8.72 -26.66 25.27
CA GLY A 209 10.11 -26.55 25.68
C GLY A 209 10.69 -27.95 25.97
N PRO A 210 12.02 -28.12 25.88
CA PRO A 210 12.63 -29.37 26.31
C PRO A 210 12.26 -29.58 27.79
N GLY A 211 11.44 -30.61 28.05
CA GLY A 211 11.03 -31.01 29.39
C GLY A 211 12.16 -31.62 30.20
#